data_AF-A0A6F8YGA4-F1
#
_entry.id   AF-A0A6F8YGA4-F1
#
_cell.length_a   1.000
_cell.length_b   1.000
_cell.length_c   1.000
_cell.angle_alpha   90.00
_cell.angle_beta   90.00
_cell.angle_gamma   90.00
#
_symmetry.space_group_name_H-M   'P 1'
#
loop_
_entity.id
_entity.type
_entity.pdbx_description
1 polymer ?
#
loop_
_entity_poly.entity_id
_entity_poly.type
_entity_poly.pdbx_seq_one_letter_code
_entity_poly.pdbx_strand_id
1 'polypeptide(L)'
;MLHIVIPAGGSGTRLWPLSRANYPKFLHALDGTPATLLQATVNRLAPVTSDDMTYIVTGTAHAPAVARQIPQVPDENILVEPFGRDSCGAIGLAAALIARKDPAALMGAFSADHIVRDERRFVECVRAAVAGAEEGLLVVFGIDPTHAETGYGYVECDEAVGQGPIRRVTTFKEKPTADVAEEYVRSGRYYWNASMFVWRVDVFLGELKRQQPQMHDALLEIAAAWDGPRQQEVLGEVWPTLPRISVDFAVMEGAAKAGIVGAVPSDFGWTDVGHFHTLGEALAEGPDANVVIRAAGAGESGGGDITPVLLEESDRLVVLPHSGRLVAALGVHDLVIVDTPDVLMVCDRAKAQDVRRLVARLQEDGGSRYL
;
A
#
# COMPACT_ATOMS: atom_id res chain seq x y z
N MET A 1 -5.76 21.32 7.96
CA MET A 1 -5.40 20.78 6.62
C MET A 1 -4.66 19.47 6.84
N LEU A 2 -4.78 18.51 5.91
CA LEU A 2 -4.28 17.14 6.08
C LEU A 2 -2.95 16.96 5.36
N HIS A 3 -1.90 16.59 6.08
CA HIS A 3 -0.65 16.09 5.49
C HIS A 3 -0.84 14.63 5.06
N ILE A 4 -0.36 14.27 3.88
CA ILE A 4 -0.46 12.93 3.33
C ILE A 4 0.92 12.31 3.30
N VAL A 5 1.05 11.11 3.85
CA VAL A 5 2.27 10.31 3.79
C VAL A 5 1.95 9.03 3.03
N ILE A 6 2.73 8.75 2.00
CA ILE A 6 2.59 7.56 1.17
C ILE A 6 3.85 6.71 1.36
N PRO A 7 3.81 5.67 2.21
CA PRO A 7 4.87 4.68 2.27
C PRO A 7 4.90 3.91 0.94
N ALA A 8 5.96 4.14 0.17
CA ALA A 8 6.25 3.51 -1.12
C ALA A 8 7.41 2.53 -0.97
N GLY A 9 7.13 1.44 -0.26
CA GLY A 9 8.07 0.34 0.02
C GLY A 9 7.55 -1.00 -0.48
N GLY A 10 8.37 -2.04 -0.29
CA GLY A 10 8.02 -3.42 -0.65
C GLY A 10 8.60 -3.87 -2.00
N SER A 11 9.14 -5.08 -2.03
CA SER A 11 9.82 -5.64 -3.21
C SER A 11 8.87 -6.24 -4.26
N GLY A 12 7.59 -6.43 -3.92
CA GLY A 12 6.57 -6.93 -4.85
C GLY A 12 6.87 -8.30 -5.49
N THR A 13 7.66 -9.17 -4.83
CA THR A 13 8.17 -10.42 -5.43
C THR A 13 7.09 -11.40 -5.92
N ARG A 14 5.86 -11.27 -5.42
CA ARG A 14 4.70 -12.09 -5.83
C ARG A 14 4.10 -11.66 -7.18
N LEU A 15 4.47 -10.48 -7.67
CA LEU A 15 4.15 -10.00 -9.02
C LEU A 15 5.34 -10.13 -9.97
N TRP A 16 6.32 -10.97 -9.65
CA TRP A 16 7.34 -11.36 -10.61
C TRP A 16 6.69 -12.11 -11.79
N PRO A 17 7.08 -11.87 -13.06
CA PRO A 17 8.25 -11.12 -13.49
C PRO A 17 8.03 -9.62 -13.75
N LEU A 18 6.85 -9.09 -13.48
CA LEU A 18 6.58 -7.66 -13.67
C LEU A 18 7.32 -6.81 -12.63
N SER A 19 7.09 -7.10 -11.35
CA SER A 19 7.80 -6.45 -10.25
C SER A 19 9.19 -7.05 -10.07
N ARG A 20 10.17 -6.17 -9.95
CA ARG A 20 11.59 -6.51 -9.79
C ARG A 20 12.15 -5.80 -8.56
N ALA A 21 13.29 -6.27 -8.05
CA ALA A 21 13.92 -5.66 -6.88
C ALA A 21 14.15 -4.15 -7.04
N ASN A 22 14.50 -3.67 -8.23
CA ASN A 22 14.75 -2.25 -8.51
C ASN A 22 13.53 -1.48 -9.03
N TYR A 23 12.45 -2.18 -9.39
CA TYR A 23 11.25 -1.57 -9.96
C TYR A 23 10.00 -2.26 -9.38
N PRO A 24 9.62 -1.90 -8.14
CA PRO A 24 8.56 -2.55 -7.37
C PRO A 24 7.15 -2.26 -7.93
N LYS A 25 6.17 -3.03 -7.44
CA LYS A 25 4.77 -2.98 -7.90
C LYS A 25 4.13 -1.59 -7.93
N PHE A 26 4.44 -0.70 -6.97
CA PHE A 26 3.83 0.63 -6.92
C PHE A 26 4.23 1.53 -8.10
N LEU A 27 5.32 1.21 -8.80
CA LEU A 27 5.79 1.92 -9.99
C LEU A 27 5.18 1.40 -11.29
N HIS A 28 4.26 0.43 -11.23
CA HIS A 28 3.60 -0.16 -12.39
C HIS A 28 2.13 0.26 -12.49
N ALA A 29 1.67 0.40 -13.73
CA ALA A 29 0.27 0.59 -14.07
C ALA A 29 -0.46 -0.75 -13.99
N LEU A 30 -1.24 -0.92 -12.93
CA LEU A 30 -1.85 -2.20 -12.57
C LEU A 30 -3.35 -2.11 -12.39
N ASP A 31 -3.93 -0.93 -12.19
CA ASP A 31 -5.36 -0.78 -11.89
C ASP A 31 -6.26 -0.72 -13.14
N GLY A 32 -5.72 -1.12 -14.30
CA GLY A 32 -6.41 -1.03 -15.59
C GLY A 32 -6.36 0.36 -16.23
N THR A 33 -5.76 1.35 -15.56
CA THR A 33 -5.49 2.68 -16.12
C THR A 33 -4.01 2.82 -16.53
N PRO A 34 -3.65 3.87 -17.28
CA PRO A 34 -2.25 4.19 -17.58
C PRO A 34 -1.45 4.70 -16.36
N ALA A 35 -2.12 5.09 -15.27
CA ALA A 35 -1.43 5.56 -14.08
C ALA A 35 -0.79 4.40 -13.33
N THR A 36 0.40 4.61 -12.79
CA THR A 36 0.99 3.65 -11.83
C THR A 36 0.21 3.67 -10.53
N LEU A 37 0.31 2.61 -9.71
CA LEU A 37 -0.39 2.59 -8.41
C LEU A 37 0.01 3.79 -7.52
N LEU A 38 1.29 4.21 -7.55
CA LEU A 38 1.74 5.42 -6.87
C LEU A 38 1.04 6.67 -7.40
N GLN A 39 1.00 6.86 -8.73
CA GLN A 39 0.33 8.00 -9.34
C GLN A 39 -1.17 8.00 -9.04
N ALA A 40 -1.82 6.83 -9.12
CA ALA A 40 -3.22 6.67 -8.78
C ALA A 40 -3.51 7.02 -7.30
N THR A 41 -2.62 6.65 -6.37
CA THR A 41 -2.72 7.03 -4.96
C THR A 41 -2.55 8.54 -4.74
N VAL A 42 -1.60 9.19 -5.41
CA VAL A 42 -1.44 10.65 -5.33
C VAL A 42 -2.67 11.37 -5.91
N ASN A 43 -3.11 10.96 -7.10
CA ASN A 43 -4.23 11.58 -7.81
C ASN A 43 -5.54 11.49 -7.00
N ARG A 44 -5.86 10.33 -6.41
CA ARG A 44 -7.09 10.17 -5.60
C ARG A 44 -7.08 10.97 -4.29
N LEU A 45 -5.90 11.40 -3.82
CA LEU A 45 -5.74 12.21 -2.61
C LEU A 45 -5.69 13.72 -2.89
N ALA A 46 -5.53 14.15 -4.14
CA ALA A 46 -5.54 15.56 -4.52
C ALA A 46 -6.79 16.35 -4.06
N PRO A 47 -8.01 15.76 -3.95
CA PRO A 47 -9.17 16.50 -3.44
C PRO A 47 -9.17 16.79 -1.93
N VAL A 48 -8.20 16.26 -1.16
CA VAL A 48 -8.13 16.41 0.31
C VAL A 48 -6.84 17.07 0.81
N THR A 49 -5.84 17.23 -0.05
CA THR A 49 -4.55 17.86 0.30
C THR A 49 -3.94 18.57 -0.91
N SER A 50 -2.85 19.32 -0.72
CA SER A 50 -2.03 19.86 -1.79
C SER A 50 -0.75 19.04 -1.98
N ASP A 51 -0.09 19.20 -3.13
CA ASP A 51 1.19 18.55 -3.41
C ASP A 51 2.27 18.91 -2.38
N ASP A 52 2.30 20.16 -1.90
CA ASP A 52 3.21 20.64 -0.84
C ASP A 52 3.04 19.93 0.52
N MET A 53 1.88 19.33 0.74
CA MET A 53 1.55 18.57 1.95
C MET A 53 1.56 17.05 1.73
N THR A 54 1.99 16.61 0.55
CA THR A 54 2.13 15.19 0.20
C THR A 54 3.59 14.77 0.32
N TYR A 55 3.84 13.71 1.07
CA TYR A 55 5.15 13.12 1.32
C TYR A 55 5.19 11.69 0.83
N ILE A 56 6.26 11.32 0.13
CA ILE A 56 6.50 9.92 -0.24
C ILE A 56 7.68 9.41 0.55
N VAL A 57 7.54 8.27 1.21
CA VAL A 57 8.66 7.61 1.89
C VAL A 57 9.08 6.41 1.08
N THR A 58 10.32 6.37 0.59
CA THR A 58 10.78 5.30 -0.29
C THR A 58 12.26 5.00 -0.12
N GLY A 59 12.70 3.82 -0.56
CA GLY A 59 14.10 3.42 -0.50
C GLY A 59 14.98 4.13 -1.52
N THR A 60 16.27 4.26 -1.22
CA THR A 60 17.29 4.89 -2.10
C THR A 60 17.25 4.39 -3.55
N ALA A 61 17.01 3.09 -3.76
CA ALA A 61 16.97 2.50 -5.11
C ALA A 61 15.77 2.97 -5.95
N HIS A 62 14.70 3.44 -5.32
CA HIS A 62 13.43 3.78 -5.98
C HIS A 62 13.21 5.28 -6.08
N ALA A 63 13.86 6.09 -5.24
CA ALA A 63 13.69 7.54 -5.20
C ALA A 63 13.77 8.22 -6.57
N PRO A 64 14.73 7.89 -7.47
CA PRO A 64 14.76 8.50 -8.81
C PRO A 64 13.55 8.16 -9.68
N ALA A 65 12.99 6.95 -9.55
CA ALA A 65 11.81 6.53 -10.31
C ALA A 65 10.53 7.16 -9.74
N VAL A 66 10.44 7.25 -8.41
CA VAL A 66 9.37 7.98 -7.70
C VAL A 66 9.34 9.43 -8.17
N ALA A 67 10.44 10.17 -8.05
CA ALA A 67 10.50 11.59 -8.45
C ALA A 67 10.06 11.83 -9.90
N ARG A 68 10.40 10.91 -10.82
CA ARG A 68 9.95 11.01 -12.23
C ARG A 68 8.45 10.79 -12.42
N GLN A 69 7.81 9.96 -11.60
CA GLN A 69 6.38 9.65 -11.74
C GLN A 69 5.46 10.72 -11.15
N ILE A 70 5.95 11.49 -10.18
CA ILE A 70 5.17 12.48 -9.44
C ILE A 70 5.88 13.85 -9.38
N PRO A 71 6.18 14.47 -10.54
CA PRO A 71 6.95 15.71 -10.61
C PRO A 71 6.25 16.92 -9.93
N GLN A 72 4.97 16.80 -9.60
CA GLN A 72 4.22 17.81 -8.87
C GLN A 72 4.53 17.84 -7.37
N VAL A 73 4.99 16.73 -6.79
CA VAL A 73 5.35 16.66 -5.37
C VAL A 73 6.76 17.24 -5.19
N PRO A 74 6.98 18.19 -4.25
CA PRO A 74 8.30 18.75 -4.03
C PRO A 74 9.35 17.69 -3.68
N ASP A 75 10.56 17.82 -4.25
CA ASP A 75 11.66 16.86 -4.03
C ASP A 75 11.99 16.69 -2.53
N GLU A 76 11.89 17.77 -1.74
CA GLU A 76 12.10 17.77 -0.28
C GLU A 76 11.06 16.94 0.50
N ASN A 77 9.92 16.63 -0.11
CA ASN A 77 8.90 15.75 0.46
C ASN A 77 9.08 14.28 0.05
N ILE A 78 10.07 13.95 -0.78
CA ILE A 78 10.48 12.58 -1.08
C ILE A 78 11.50 12.14 -0.02
N LEU A 79 11.01 11.51 1.03
CA LEU A 79 11.78 11.06 2.18
C LEU A 79 12.47 9.72 1.87
N VAL A 80 13.79 9.77 1.70
CA VAL A 80 14.57 8.58 1.30
C VAL A 80 15.05 7.82 2.52
N GLU A 81 14.51 6.62 2.75
CA GLU A 81 15.02 5.70 3.77
C GLU A 81 16.24 4.91 3.24
N PRO A 82 17.31 4.72 4.04
CA PRO A 82 18.49 3.97 3.60
C PRO A 82 18.17 2.52 3.22
N PHE A 83 17.26 1.89 3.97
CA PHE A 83 16.74 0.55 3.74
C PHE A 83 15.49 0.32 4.60
N GLY A 84 14.63 -0.61 4.16
CA GLY A 84 13.31 -0.80 4.77
C GLY A 84 13.33 -1.25 6.22
N ARG A 85 12.56 -0.54 7.06
CA ARG A 85 12.28 -0.87 8.47
C ARG A 85 10.80 -1.19 8.73
N ASP A 86 10.09 -1.61 7.68
CA ASP A 86 8.64 -1.81 7.69
C ASP A 86 7.89 -0.47 7.89
N SER A 87 6.57 -0.48 7.97
CA SER A 87 5.76 0.75 7.86
C SER A 87 5.95 1.74 9.01
N CYS A 88 6.25 1.28 10.24
CA CYS A 88 6.35 2.19 11.38
C CYS A 88 7.54 3.15 11.28
N GLY A 89 8.68 2.71 10.75
CA GLY A 89 9.85 3.57 10.56
C GLY A 89 9.58 4.68 9.54
N ALA A 90 9.00 4.31 8.39
CA ALA A 90 8.64 5.25 7.33
C ALA A 90 7.60 6.28 7.80
N ILE A 91 6.50 5.80 8.37
CA ILE A 91 5.41 6.66 8.88
C ILE A 91 5.90 7.53 10.03
N GLY A 92 6.69 6.95 10.95
CA GLY A 92 7.23 7.64 12.11
C GLY A 92 8.20 8.76 11.77
N LEU A 93 9.07 8.56 10.78
CA LEU A 93 9.97 9.61 10.28
C LEU A 93 9.18 10.78 9.71
N ALA A 94 8.20 10.50 8.85
CA ALA A 94 7.36 11.53 8.26
C ALA A 94 6.58 12.31 9.34
N ALA A 95 6.00 11.61 10.31
CA ALA A 95 5.32 12.23 11.44
C ALA A 95 6.26 13.15 12.25
N ALA A 96 7.48 12.72 12.54
CA ALA A 96 8.46 13.53 13.26
C ALA A 96 8.88 14.80 12.48
N LEU A 97 9.01 14.71 11.15
CA LEU A 97 9.32 15.86 10.29
C LEU A 97 8.14 16.83 10.19
N ILE A 98 6.92 16.33 10.05
CA ILE A 98 5.71 17.15 10.04
C ILE A 98 5.55 17.85 11.39
N ALA A 99 5.76 17.14 12.51
CA ALA A 99 5.67 17.71 13.86
C ALA A 99 6.60 18.89 14.11
N ARG A 100 7.77 18.93 13.45
CA ARG A 100 8.70 20.07 13.54
C ARG A 100 8.12 21.35 12.93
N LYS A 101 7.22 21.23 11.96
CA LYS A 101 6.54 22.36 11.30
C LYS A 101 5.23 22.69 12.03
N ASP A 102 4.43 21.68 12.33
CA ASP A 102 3.17 21.80 13.06
C ASP A 102 2.94 20.54 13.93
N PRO A 103 3.15 20.63 15.26
CA PRO A 103 2.96 19.50 16.17
C PRO A 103 1.53 18.95 16.21
N ALA A 104 0.53 19.79 15.91
CA ALA A 104 -0.89 19.43 15.95
C ALA A 104 -1.46 19.15 14.56
N ALA A 105 -0.60 19.00 13.55
CA ALA A 105 -1.02 18.68 12.19
C ALA A 105 -1.83 17.38 12.13
N LEU A 106 -2.82 17.37 11.25
CA LEU A 106 -3.49 16.13 10.86
C LEU A 106 -2.63 15.46 9.79
N MET A 107 -2.41 14.16 9.94
CA MET A 107 -1.62 13.34 9.04
C MET A 107 -2.41 12.09 8.67
N GLY A 108 -2.42 11.75 7.39
CA GLY A 108 -2.92 10.48 6.90
C GLY A 108 -1.80 9.67 6.25
N ALA A 109 -1.78 8.36 6.51
CA ALA A 109 -0.84 7.41 5.90
C ALA A 109 -1.60 6.48 4.95
N PHE A 110 -1.20 6.44 3.68
CA PHE A 110 -1.89 5.70 2.61
C PHE A 110 -0.91 4.87 1.79
N SER A 111 -1.15 3.57 1.64
CA SER A 111 -0.23 2.70 0.89
C SER A 111 -0.16 3.05 -0.59
N ALA A 112 1.05 2.99 -1.16
CA ALA A 112 1.31 3.33 -2.57
C ALA A 112 0.80 2.29 -3.58
N ASP A 113 0.29 1.15 -3.11
CA ASP A 113 0.13 -0.08 -3.88
C ASP A 113 -1.27 -0.72 -3.75
N HIS A 114 -2.27 0.08 -3.37
CA HIS A 114 -3.68 -0.32 -3.26
C HIS A 114 -4.51 0.21 -4.43
N ILE A 115 -5.49 -0.58 -4.86
CA ILE A 115 -6.53 -0.17 -5.82
C ILE A 115 -7.74 0.36 -5.05
N VAL A 116 -8.33 1.45 -5.54
CA VAL A 116 -9.57 2.05 -5.05
C VAL A 116 -10.43 2.36 -6.28
N ARG A 117 -11.63 1.77 -6.36
CA ARG A 117 -12.52 1.91 -7.53
C ARG A 117 -13.43 3.14 -7.46
N ASP A 118 -13.91 3.50 -6.27
CA ASP A 118 -14.76 4.68 -6.07
C ASP A 118 -13.99 5.79 -5.34
N GLU A 119 -13.29 6.62 -6.12
CA GLU A 119 -12.48 7.72 -5.58
C GLU A 119 -13.33 8.77 -4.83
N ARG A 120 -14.57 9.02 -5.27
CA ARG A 120 -15.47 9.97 -4.60
C ARG A 120 -15.80 9.45 -3.20
N ARG A 121 -16.18 8.18 -3.10
CA ARG A 121 -16.49 7.54 -1.82
C ARG A 121 -15.26 7.47 -0.92
N PHE A 122 -14.09 7.17 -1.48
CA PHE A 122 -12.83 7.21 -0.75
C PHE A 122 -12.58 8.58 -0.12
N VAL A 123 -12.75 9.68 -0.87
CA VAL A 123 -12.59 11.04 -0.34
C VAL A 123 -13.60 11.36 0.76
N GLU A 124 -14.85 10.90 0.66
CA GLU A 124 -15.85 11.02 1.73
C GLU A 124 -15.38 10.30 3.01
N CYS A 125 -14.88 9.07 2.89
CA CYS A 125 -14.32 8.32 4.02
C CYS A 125 -13.10 9.01 4.63
N VAL A 126 -12.19 9.57 3.81
CA VAL A 126 -11.02 10.31 4.31
C VAL A 126 -11.44 11.54 5.11
N ARG A 127 -12.43 12.31 4.64
CA ARG A 127 -12.96 13.47 5.37
C ARG A 127 -13.61 13.07 6.69
N ALA A 128 -14.31 11.94 6.74
CA ALA A 128 -14.84 11.40 7.99
C ALA A 128 -13.71 11.01 8.96
N ALA A 129 -12.65 10.39 8.44
CA ALA A 129 -11.48 10.02 9.25
C ALA A 129 -10.74 11.24 9.81
N VAL A 130 -10.65 12.32 9.02
CA VAL A 130 -10.12 13.62 9.46
C VAL A 130 -10.91 14.17 10.64
N ALA A 131 -12.25 14.15 10.59
CA ALA A 131 -13.07 14.62 11.71
C ALA A 131 -12.83 13.81 13.01
N GLY A 132 -12.66 12.49 12.89
CA GLY A 132 -12.30 11.65 14.05
C GLY A 132 -10.91 11.95 14.60
N ALA A 133 -9.95 12.20 13.72
CA ALA A 133 -8.59 12.55 14.10
C ALA A 133 -8.50 13.90 14.81
N GLU A 134 -9.35 14.87 14.44
CA GLU A 134 -9.48 16.15 15.14
C GLU A 134 -9.91 15.96 16.60
N GLU A 135 -10.77 14.96 16.87
CA GLU A 135 -11.19 14.55 18.21
C GLU A 135 -10.14 13.71 18.96
N GLY A 136 -8.97 13.47 18.35
CA GLY A 136 -7.84 12.76 18.96
C GLY A 136 -7.86 11.25 18.77
N LEU A 137 -8.66 10.73 17.84
CA LEU A 137 -8.62 9.30 17.48
C LEU A 137 -7.46 8.99 16.51
N LEU A 138 -6.93 7.78 16.60
CA LEU A 138 -6.20 7.16 15.49
C LEU A 138 -7.22 6.40 14.64
N VAL A 139 -7.54 6.93 13.46
CA VAL A 139 -8.62 6.41 12.63
C VAL A 139 -8.08 5.47 11.57
N VAL A 140 -8.71 4.31 11.42
CA VAL A 140 -8.46 3.33 10.36
C VAL A 140 -9.64 3.26 9.38
N PHE A 141 -9.42 2.67 8.21
CA PHE A 141 -10.48 2.38 7.24
C PHE A 141 -10.82 0.89 7.31
N GLY A 142 -12.06 0.59 7.67
CA GLY A 142 -12.57 -0.77 7.81
C GLY A 142 -13.31 -1.22 6.54
N ILE A 143 -12.86 -2.29 5.90
CA ILE A 143 -13.49 -2.87 4.70
C ILE A 143 -14.30 -4.10 5.10
N ASP A 144 -15.50 -4.26 4.56
CA ASP A 144 -16.33 -5.45 4.80
C ASP A 144 -15.62 -6.71 4.27
N PRO A 145 -15.35 -7.72 5.14
CA PRO A 145 -14.70 -8.94 4.72
C PRO A 145 -15.61 -9.77 3.81
N THR A 146 -15.11 -10.17 2.65
CA THR A 146 -15.82 -11.09 1.74
C THR A 146 -15.40 -12.55 1.91
N HIS A 147 -14.25 -12.79 2.54
CA HIS A 147 -13.71 -14.10 2.83
C HIS A 147 -12.72 -14.04 4.01
N ALA A 148 -12.24 -15.19 4.48
CA ALA A 148 -11.26 -15.28 5.57
C ALA A 148 -9.83 -15.07 5.05
N GLU A 149 -9.43 -13.82 4.81
CA GLU A 149 -8.05 -13.47 4.47
C GLU A 149 -7.17 -13.51 5.73
N THR A 150 -5.99 -14.10 5.65
CA THR A 150 -5.01 -14.18 6.76
C THR A 150 -3.87 -13.17 6.64
N GLY A 151 -3.71 -12.57 5.46
CA GLY A 151 -2.73 -11.54 5.15
C GLY A 151 -3.12 -10.13 5.61
N TYR A 152 -4.39 -9.90 5.98
CA TYR A 152 -4.91 -8.61 6.42
C TYR A 152 -5.03 -8.51 7.94
N GLY A 153 -4.99 -7.29 8.46
CA GLY A 153 -5.44 -7.00 9.81
C GLY A 153 -6.96 -7.00 9.89
N TYR A 154 -7.50 -7.27 11.08
CA TYR A 154 -8.92 -7.20 11.38
C TYR A 154 -9.16 -6.27 12.56
N VAL A 155 -10.24 -5.49 12.48
CA VAL A 155 -10.70 -4.61 13.54
C VAL A 155 -12.12 -4.95 13.95
N GLU A 156 -12.32 -5.27 15.22
CA GLU A 156 -13.65 -5.41 15.82
C GLU A 156 -14.16 -4.03 16.17
N CYS A 157 -15.34 -3.70 15.66
CA CYS A 157 -15.97 -2.41 15.93
C CYS A 157 -17.21 -2.60 16.80
N ASP A 158 -17.41 -1.73 17.77
CA ASP A 158 -18.57 -1.70 18.65
C ASP A 158 -19.50 -0.52 18.31
N GLU A 159 -19.79 0.36 19.25
CA GLU A 159 -20.73 1.47 19.13
C GLU A 159 -20.20 2.58 18.21
N ALA A 160 -21.11 3.48 17.80
CA ALA A 160 -20.73 4.68 17.07
C ALA A 160 -20.01 5.67 17.99
N VAL A 161 -18.97 6.32 17.47
CA VAL A 161 -18.32 7.44 18.16
C VAL A 161 -18.99 8.73 17.70
N GLY A 162 -19.68 9.39 18.64
CA GLY A 162 -20.40 10.62 18.34
C GLY A 162 -21.59 10.39 17.38
N GLN A 163 -21.81 11.33 16.46
CA GLN A 163 -22.90 11.29 15.47
C GLN A 163 -22.41 10.92 14.05
N GLY A 164 -21.10 10.66 13.90
CA GLY A 164 -20.46 10.37 12.61
C GLY A 164 -20.47 8.89 12.25
N PRO A 165 -19.89 8.52 11.09
CA PRO A 165 -19.79 7.13 10.64
C PRO A 165 -18.72 6.32 11.41
N ILE A 166 -17.92 6.97 12.24
CA ILE A 166 -16.82 6.33 12.96
C ILE A 166 -17.38 5.37 14.01
N ARG A 167 -16.80 4.18 14.08
CA ARG A 167 -17.05 3.16 15.09
C ARG A 167 -15.83 3.01 15.98
N ARG A 168 -16.02 2.80 17.28
CA ARG A 168 -14.89 2.57 18.17
C ARG A 168 -14.33 1.17 17.90
N VAL A 169 -12.99 1.07 17.88
CA VAL A 169 -12.32 -0.22 17.70
C VAL A 169 -11.97 -0.78 19.07
N THR A 170 -12.50 -1.95 19.39
CA THR A 170 -12.26 -2.64 20.67
C THR A 170 -11.12 -3.64 20.58
N THR A 171 -11.00 -4.28 19.42
CA THR A 171 -9.94 -5.23 19.10
C THR A 171 -9.31 -4.86 17.77
N PHE A 172 -7.98 -4.78 17.74
CA PHE A 172 -7.20 -4.71 16.51
C PHE A 172 -6.29 -5.93 16.51
N LYS A 173 -6.33 -6.72 15.44
CA LYS A 173 -5.50 -7.91 15.29
C LYS A 173 -4.88 -7.97 13.90
N GLU A 174 -3.56 -7.87 13.84
CA GLU A 174 -2.84 -8.03 12.57
C GLU A 174 -2.62 -9.51 12.23
N LYS A 175 -2.99 -9.90 11.00
CA LYS A 175 -2.71 -11.23 10.39
C LYS A 175 -3.06 -12.42 11.29
N PRO A 176 -4.37 -12.65 11.55
CA PRO A 176 -4.82 -13.78 12.36
C PRO A 176 -4.54 -15.13 11.67
N THR A 177 -4.63 -16.21 12.44
CA THR A 177 -4.64 -17.58 11.89
C THR A 177 -5.93 -17.83 11.09
N ALA A 178 -5.93 -18.82 10.20
CA ALA A 178 -7.06 -19.09 9.31
C ALA A 178 -8.37 -19.38 10.05
N ASP A 179 -8.31 -20.17 11.12
CA ASP A 179 -9.46 -20.47 11.99
C ASP A 179 -10.04 -19.22 12.65
N VAL A 180 -9.17 -18.30 13.09
CA VAL A 180 -9.57 -17.03 13.69
C VAL A 180 -10.15 -16.08 12.64
N ALA A 181 -9.56 -16.01 11.44
CA ALA A 181 -10.11 -15.22 10.33
C ALA A 181 -11.51 -15.69 9.94
N GLU A 182 -11.74 -17.02 9.87
CA GLU A 182 -13.07 -17.59 9.63
C GLU A 182 -14.08 -17.22 10.71
N GLU A 183 -13.66 -17.23 11.98
CA GLU A 183 -14.50 -16.77 13.09
C GLU A 183 -14.87 -15.28 12.95
N TYR A 184 -13.89 -14.43 12.64
CA TYR A 184 -14.11 -12.99 12.46
C TYR A 184 -15.13 -12.70 11.37
N VAL A 185 -14.98 -13.30 10.19
CA VAL A 185 -15.91 -13.14 9.07
C VAL A 185 -17.31 -13.65 9.45
N ARG A 186 -17.40 -14.85 10.05
CA ARG A 186 -18.68 -15.45 10.46
C ARG A 186 -19.42 -14.61 11.50
N SER A 187 -18.69 -13.90 12.36
CA SER A 187 -19.29 -13.06 13.39
C SER A 187 -20.00 -11.82 12.84
N GLY A 188 -19.59 -11.33 11.67
CA GLY A 188 -20.07 -10.07 11.09
C GLY A 188 -19.72 -8.81 11.89
N ARG A 189 -18.83 -8.90 12.89
CA ARG A 189 -18.43 -7.76 13.75
C ARG A 189 -17.07 -7.15 13.39
N TYR A 190 -16.33 -7.82 12.52
CA TYR A 190 -14.98 -7.42 12.15
C TYR A 190 -14.94 -6.84 10.74
N TYR A 191 -14.09 -5.84 10.57
CA TYR A 191 -13.70 -5.30 9.27
C TYR A 191 -12.25 -5.65 8.98
N TRP A 192 -11.87 -5.78 7.71
CA TRP A 192 -10.47 -5.74 7.33
C TRP A 192 -9.90 -4.34 7.55
N ASN A 193 -8.70 -4.27 8.11
CA ASN A 193 -7.89 -3.07 8.16
C ASN A 193 -7.27 -2.82 6.79
N ALA A 194 -7.62 -1.70 6.14
CA ALA A 194 -7.06 -1.34 4.84
C ALA A 194 -5.59 -0.86 4.89
N SER A 195 -4.95 -0.89 6.07
CA SER A 195 -3.61 -0.31 6.34
C SER A 195 -3.49 1.14 5.86
N MET A 196 -4.58 1.88 6.00
CA MET A 196 -4.68 3.32 5.79
C MET A 196 -5.09 3.95 7.12
N PHE A 197 -4.50 5.10 7.43
CA PHE A 197 -4.68 5.71 8.74
C PHE A 197 -4.82 7.22 8.65
N VAL A 198 -5.54 7.83 9.58
CA VAL A 198 -5.60 9.29 9.78
C VAL A 198 -5.56 9.60 11.26
N TRP A 199 -4.71 10.54 11.68
CA TRP A 199 -4.54 10.94 13.07
C TRP A 199 -3.99 12.36 13.19
N ARG A 200 -3.97 12.89 14.41
CA ARG A 200 -3.14 14.04 14.75
C ARG A 200 -1.72 13.58 15.10
N VAL A 201 -0.72 14.32 14.63
CA VAL A 201 0.70 13.91 14.72
C VAL A 201 1.18 13.78 16.17
N ASP A 202 0.82 14.71 17.05
CA ASP A 202 1.09 14.63 18.49
C ASP A 202 0.52 13.37 19.16
N VAL A 203 -0.70 12.96 18.79
CA VAL A 203 -1.35 11.77 19.32
C VAL A 203 -0.61 10.51 18.87
N PHE A 204 -0.29 10.42 17.57
CA PHE A 204 0.47 9.29 17.04
C PHE A 204 1.87 9.19 17.66
N LEU A 205 2.62 10.29 17.72
CA LEU A 205 3.95 10.32 18.33
C LEU A 205 3.88 10.04 19.84
N GLY A 206 2.82 10.50 20.52
CA GLY A 206 2.55 10.17 21.92
C GLY A 206 2.37 8.67 22.16
N GLU A 207 1.58 8.00 21.32
CA GLU A 207 1.42 6.55 21.38
C GLU A 207 2.70 5.80 21.00
N LEU A 208 3.42 6.28 19.99
CA LEU A 208 4.72 5.71 19.62
C LEU A 208 5.71 5.83 20.78
N LYS A 209 5.74 6.96 21.50
CA LYS A 209 6.57 7.13 22.70
C LYS A 209 6.16 6.18 23.82
N ARG A 210 4.85 6.00 24.03
CA ARG A 210 4.31 5.13 25.08
C ARG A 210 4.65 3.66 24.84
N GLN A 211 4.60 3.22 23.58
CA GLN A 211 4.71 1.80 23.22
C GLN A 211 6.10 1.41 22.69
N GLN A 212 6.80 2.33 22.03
CA GLN A 212 8.10 2.13 21.38
C GLN A 212 9.05 3.34 21.64
N PRO A 213 9.38 3.65 22.91
CA PRO A 213 10.11 4.87 23.28
C PRO A 213 11.46 5.03 22.56
N GLN A 214 12.20 3.93 22.36
CA GLN A 214 13.49 3.96 21.66
C GLN A 214 13.34 4.35 20.19
N MET A 215 12.31 3.82 19.50
CA MET A 215 12.01 4.19 18.12
C MET A 215 11.55 5.64 18.02
N HIS A 216 10.69 6.09 18.94
CA HIS A 216 10.28 7.48 19.02
C HIS A 216 11.50 8.41 19.13
N ASP A 217 12.35 8.20 20.13
CA ASP A 217 13.49 9.08 20.39
C ASP A 217 14.49 9.09 19.21
N ALA A 218 14.76 7.92 18.62
CA ALA A 218 15.61 7.78 17.44
C ALA A 218 15.05 8.53 16.21
N LEU A 219 13.74 8.46 15.96
CA LEU A 219 13.10 9.17 14.85
C LEU A 219 13.12 10.69 15.07
N LEU A 220 12.93 11.16 16.31
CA LEU A 220 13.04 12.57 16.64
C LEU A 220 14.49 13.09 16.48
N GLU A 221 15.49 12.28 16.82
CA GLU A 221 16.90 12.61 16.59
C GLU A 221 17.20 12.79 15.10
N ILE A 222 16.77 11.84 14.27
CA ILE A 222 16.89 11.93 12.81
C ILE A 222 16.18 13.16 12.29
N ALA A 223 14.94 13.41 12.73
CA ALA A 223 14.15 14.55 12.29
C ALA A 223 14.80 15.88 12.68
N ALA A 224 15.44 15.98 13.85
CA ALA A 224 16.13 17.19 14.30
C ALA A 224 17.36 17.53 13.43
N ALA A 225 18.03 16.52 12.87
CA ALA A 225 19.17 16.68 11.98
C ALA A 225 18.78 16.88 10.50
N TRP A 226 17.50 16.74 10.13
CA TRP A 226 17.05 16.55 8.75
C TRP A 226 17.46 17.66 7.78
N ASP A 227 17.33 18.92 8.18
CA ASP A 227 17.66 20.08 7.33
C ASP A 227 19.11 20.56 7.54
N GLY A 228 19.90 19.82 8.32
CA GLY A 228 21.24 20.19 8.76
C GLY A 228 22.35 19.47 8.00
N PRO A 229 23.60 19.94 8.12
CA PRO A 229 24.76 19.33 7.45
C PRO A 229 25.08 17.91 7.93
N ARG A 230 24.54 17.51 9.08
CA ARG A 230 24.71 16.17 9.67
C ARG A 230 23.57 15.21 9.34
N GLN A 231 22.61 15.58 8.49
CA GLN A 231 21.46 14.73 8.14
C GLN A 231 21.89 13.30 7.79
N GLN A 232 22.80 13.15 6.81
CA GLN A 232 23.21 11.84 6.32
C GLN A 232 24.02 11.05 7.34
N GLU A 233 24.82 11.72 8.18
CA GLU A 233 25.56 11.11 9.28
C GLU A 233 24.60 10.52 10.32
N VAL A 234 23.68 11.34 10.84
CA VAL A 234 22.71 10.93 11.86
C VAL A 234 21.75 9.87 11.31
N LEU A 235 21.25 10.03 10.08
CA LEU A 235 20.42 9.02 9.44
C LEU A 235 21.16 7.68 9.30
N GLY A 236 22.43 7.70 8.88
CA GLY A 236 23.26 6.51 8.72
C GLY A 236 23.59 5.80 10.04
N GLU A 237 23.73 6.55 11.14
CA GLU A 237 24.03 5.99 12.47
C GLU A 237 22.77 5.49 13.20
N VAL A 238 21.67 6.25 13.13
CA VAL A 238 20.48 6.02 13.94
C VAL A 238 19.49 5.08 13.24
N TRP A 239 19.26 5.20 11.93
CA TRP A 239 18.31 4.36 11.20
C TRP A 239 18.57 2.85 11.36
N PRO A 240 19.83 2.37 11.38
CA PRO A 240 20.12 0.95 11.62
C PRO A 240 19.71 0.41 12.98
N THR A 241 19.47 1.28 13.97
CA THR A 241 19.05 0.90 15.32
C THR A 241 17.54 0.66 15.42
N LEU A 242 16.75 1.18 14.46
CA LEU A 242 15.31 1.08 14.48
C LEU A 242 14.84 -0.39 14.38
N PRO A 243 13.91 -0.86 15.22
CA PRO A 243 13.30 -2.17 15.03
C PRO A 243 12.56 -2.21 13.69
N ARG A 244 12.55 -3.39 13.05
CA ARG A 244 11.74 -3.63 11.85
C ARG A 244 10.34 -4.09 12.30
N ILE A 245 9.36 -3.20 12.25
CA ILE A 245 8.02 -3.43 12.77
C ILE A 245 6.99 -2.56 12.05
N SER A 246 5.80 -3.10 11.78
CA SER A 246 4.70 -2.34 11.18
C SER A 246 4.04 -1.42 12.20
N VAL A 247 3.40 -0.35 11.71
CA VAL A 247 2.63 0.57 12.56
C VAL A 247 1.47 -0.12 13.26
N ASP A 248 0.90 -1.14 12.62
CA ASP A 248 -0.19 -1.97 13.15
C ASP A 248 0.21 -2.61 14.49
N PHE A 249 1.39 -3.27 14.52
CA PHE A 249 1.93 -3.88 15.73
C PHE A 249 2.53 -2.87 16.70
N ALA A 250 3.25 -1.87 16.19
CA ALA A 250 3.99 -0.93 17.01
C ALA A 250 3.09 0.04 17.80
N VAL A 251 1.95 0.40 17.22
CA VAL A 251 1.07 1.48 17.72
C VAL A 251 -0.39 1.03 17.77
N MET A 252 -0.96 0.55 16.67
CA MET A 252 -2.41 0.43 16.54
C MET A 252 -3.03 -0.62 17.48
N GLU A 253 -2.40 -1.79 17.65
CA GLU A 253 -2.90 -2.83 18.57
C GLU A 253 -2.99 -2.33 20.03
N GLY A 254 -1.96 -1.61 20.50
CA GLY A 254 -1.95 -1.07 21.86
C GLY A 254 -2.81 0.19 22.03
N ALA A 255 -2.97 0.98 20.97
CA ALA A 255 -3.85 2.15 20.97
C ALA A 255 -5.33 1.74 20.97
N ALA A 256 -5.69 0.65 20.29
CA ALA A 256 -7.04 0.09 20.32
C ALA A 256 -7.41 -0.35 21.74
N LYS A 257 -6.50 -1.03 22.44
CA LYS A 257 -6.67 -1.40 23.86
C LYS A 257 -6.79 -0.19 24.79
N ALA A 258 -6.16 0.93 24.43
CA ALA A 258 -6.30 2.21 25.15
C ALA A 258 -7.60 2.95 24.80
N GLY A 259 -8.39 2.44 23.85
CA GLY A 259 -9.71 2.96 23.49
C GLY A 259 -9.66 4.22 22.62
N ILE A 260 -8.54 4.53 21.96
CA ILE A 260 -8.37 5.75 21.15
C ILE A 260 -8.34 5.47 19.64
N VAL A 261 -8.68 4.25 19.21
CA VAL A 261 -8.77 3.88 17.80
C VAL A 261 -10.22 3.94 17.34
N GLY A 262 -10.45 4.60 16.21
CA GLY A 262 -11.73 4.59 15.51
C GLY A 262 -11.59 3.91 14.15
N ALA A 263 -12.67 3.37 13.61
CA ALA A 263 -12.73 2.86 12.25
C ALA A 263 -13.83 3.59 11.48
N VAL A 264 -13.55 3.95 10.23
CA VAL A 264 -14.57 4.37 9.26
C VAL A 264 -14.93 3.14 8.41
N PRO A 265 -16.12 2.55 8.58
CA PRO A 265 -16.62 1.53 7.65
C PRO A 265 -16.64 2.10 6.23
N SER A 266 -16.08 1.36 5.29
CA SER A 266 -15.67 1.87 3.99
C SER A 266 -15.96 0.89 2.87
N ASP A 267 -16.57 1.39 1.81
CA ASP A 267 -17.10 0.63 0.66
C ASP A 267 -16.65 1.22 -0.69
N PHE A 268 -15.42 1.74 -0.76
CA PHE A 268 -14.88 2.40 -1.95
C PHE A 268 -14.20 1.44 -2.97
N GLY A 269 -14.49 0.14 -2.90
CA GLY A 269 -13.90 -0.88 -3.77
C GLY A 269 -12.38 -1.00 -3.60
N TRP A 270 -11.95 -1.19 -2.35
CA TRP A 270 -10.54 -1.35 -1.97
C TRP A 270 -9.98 -2.71 -2.37
N THR A 271 -8.70 -2.75 -2.73
CA THR A 271 -7.92 -3.98 -2.84
C THR A 271 -6.44 -3.72 -2.54
N ASP A 272 -5.83 -4.53 -1.66
CA ASP A 272 -4.36 -4.66 -1.60
C ASP A 272 -3.87 -5.61 -2.70
N VAL A 273 -3.07 -5.08 -3.62
CA VAL A 273 -2.50 -5.84 -4.73
C VAL A 273 -1.37 -6.75 -4.23
N GLY A 274 -1.72 -7.90 -3.66
CA GLY A 274 -0.77 -8.86 -3.11
C GLY A 274 -0.11 -9.77 -4.16
N HIS A 275 -0.86 -10.19 -5.17
CA HIS A 275 -0.45 -11.10 -6.25
C HIS A 275 -1.43 -11.06 -7.44
N PHE A 276 -1.13 -11.77 -8.53
CA PHE A 276 -1.91 -11.71 -9.77
C PHE A 276 -3.36 -12.19 -9.64
N HIS A 277 -3.66 -13.14 -8.74
CA HIS A 277 -5.05 -13.55 -8.51
C HIS A 277 -5.92 -12.40 -7.98
N THR A 278 -5.50 -11.73 -6.91
CA THR A 278 -6.21 -10.56 -6.34
C THR A 278 -6.33 -9.44 -7.36
N LEU A 279 -5.28 -9.22 -8.17
CA LEU A 279 -5.32 -8.26 -9.25
C LEU A 279 -6.40 -8.60 -10.30
N GLY A 280 -6.51 -9.87 -10.68
CA GLY A 280 -7.56 -10.35 -11.56
C GLY A 280 -8.95 -10.17 -10.97
N GLU A 281 -9.15 -10.46 -9.69
CA GLU A 281 -10.44 -10.22 -9.01
C GLU A 281 -10.77 -8.74 -8.96
N ALA A 282 -9.78 -7.90 -8.69
CA ALA A 282 -9.94 -6.46 -8.57
C ALA A 282 -10.24 -5.76 -9.88
N LEU A 283 -10.07 -6.41 -11.04
CA LEU A 283 -10.28 -5.81 -12.37
C LEU A 283 -11.32 -6.52 -13.22
N ALA A 284 -11.68 -7.76 -12.89
CA ALA A 284 -12.65 -8.52 -13.66
C ALA A 284 -14.00 -7.79 -13.75
N GLU A 285 -14.58 -7.78 -14.95
CA GLU A 285 -15.92 -7.24 -15.24
C GLU A 285 -16.98 -8.36 -15.23
N GLY A 286 -16.80 -9.35 -14.35
CA GLY A 286 -17.68 -10.52 -14.23
C GLY A 286 -16.94 -11.75 -13.71
N PRO A 287 -17.66 -12.79 -13.27
CA PRO A 287 -17.08 -13.98 -12.64
C PRO A 287 -16.15 -14.76 -13.57
N ASP A 288 -16.45 -14.78 -14.88
CA ASP A 288 -15.68 -15.53 -15.88
C ASP A 288 -14.81 -14.63 -16.77
N ALA A 289 -14.74 -13.33 -16.46
CA ALA A 289 -14.05 -12.36 -17.30
C ALA A 289 -12.54 -12.62 -17.34
N ASN A 290 -11.97 -12.55 -18.54
CA ASN A 290 -10.52 -12.42 -18.73
C ASN A 290 -10.10 -10.98 -18.43
N VAL A 291 -8.95 -10.83 -17.79
CA VAL A 291 -8.34 -9.54 -17.46
C VAL A 291 -7.06 -9.40 -18.26
N VAL A 292 -6.94 -8.31 -19.03
CA VAL A 292 -5.74 -7.99 -19.81
C VAL A 292 -5.19 -6.65 -19.34
N ILE A 293 -4.00 -6.65 -18.75
CA ILE A 293 -3.38 -5.45 -18.15
C ILE A 293 -2.16 -5.06 -18.99
N ARG A 294 -2.24 -3.89 -19.61
CA ARG A 294 -1.24 -3.41 -20.57
C ARG A 294 -0.31 -2.39 -19.92
N ALA A 295 0.94 -2.33 -20.37
CA ALA A 295 1.88 -1.33 -19.90
C ALA A 295 1.42 0.09 -20.30
N ALA A 296 1.59 1.05 -19.39
CA ALA A 296 1.42 2.46 -19.68
C ALA A 296 2.41 2.89 -20.77
N GLY A 297 1.92 3.53 -21.84
CA GLY A 297 2.69 3.88 -23.03
C GLY A 297 2.22 3.20 -24.32
N ALA A 298 1.30 2.22 -24.24
CA ALA A 298 0.71 1.59 -25.43
C ALA A 298 -0.44 2.41 -26.08
N GLY A 299 -0.74 3.64 -25.63
CA GLY A 299 -1.92 4.32 -26.18
C GLY A 299 -2.29 5.74 -25.75
N GLU A 300 -1.38 6.65 -25.42
CA GLU A 300 -1.78 8.06 -25.14
C GLU A 300 -1.05 9.13 -25.97
N SER A 301 -0.19 8.75 -26.90
CA SER A 301 0.34 9.67 -27.91
C SER A 301 0.58 8.89 -29.21
N GLY A 302 -0.48 8.84 -30.04
CA GLY A 302 -0.55 8.26 -31.39
C GLY A 302 0.67 7.48 -31.91
N GLY A 303 0.59 6.14 -31.88
CA GLY A 303 1.44 5.27 -32.71
C GLY A 303 2.18 4.12 -32.01
N GLY A 304 1.92 3.83 -30.74
CA GLY A 304 2.44 2.61 -30.10
C GLY A 304 1.62 1.38 -30.51
N ASP A 305 2.26 0.35 -31.06
CA ASP A 305 1.60 -0.94 -31.33
C ASP A 305 1.07 -1.53 -30.01
N ILE A 306 -0.26 -1.64 -29.90
CA ILE A 306 -0.89 -2.39 -28.81
C ILE A 306 -0.50 -3.85 -28.99
N THR A 307 0.20 -4.43 -28.01
CA THR A 307 0.54 -5.85 -28.04
C THR A 307 -0.73 -6.69 -28.23
N PRO A 308 -0.90 -7.42 -29.33
CA PRO A 308 -2.15 -8.11 -29.59
C PRO A 308 -2.33 -9.28 -28.62
N VAL A 309 -3.58 -9.54 -28.24
CA VAL A 309 -3.97 -10.66 -27.37
C VAL A 309 -5.16 -11.36 -28.03
N LEU A 310 -5.08 -12.67 -28.20
CA LEU A 310 -6.14 -13.51 -28.78
C LEU A 310 -6.54 -14.58 -27.78
N LEU A 311 -7.76 -14.50 -27.26
CA LEU A 311 -8.30 -15.46 -26.30
C LEU A 311 -9.54 -16.09 -26.91
N GLU A 312 -9.50 -17.40 -27.11
CA GLU A 312 -10.60 -18.19 -27.66
C GLU A 312 -10.92 -19.34 -26.70
N GLU A 313 -12.20 -19.65 -26.49
CA GLU A 313 -12.63 -20.72 -25.57
C GLU A 313 -11.91 -20.67 -24.20
N SER A 314 -11.67 -19.47 -23.66
CA SER A 314 -10.84 -19.24 -22.47
C SER A 314 -11.53 -18.29 -21.49
N ASP A 315 -11.39 -18.53 -20.19
CA ASP A 315 -12.00 -17.71 -19.12
C ASP A 315 -11.09 -17.54 -17.89
N ARG A 316 -11.42 -16.55 -17.06
CA ARG A 316 -10.74 -16.24 -15.77
C ARG A 316 -9.22 -16.06 -15.87
N LEU A 317 -8.71 -15.69 -17.05
CA LEU A 317 -7.29 -15.44 -17.28
C LEU A 317 -6.86 -14.06 -16.76
N VAL A 318 -5.61 -13.95 -16.31
CA VAL A 318 -4.94 -12.67 -16.05
C VAL A 318 -3.72 -12.56 -16.96
N VAL A 319 -3.78 -11.68 -17.96
CA VAL A 319 -2.78 -11.59 -19.03
C VAL A 319 -2.07 -10.24 -19.00
N LEU A 320 -0.73 -10.26 -18.93
CA LEU A 320 0.13 -9.08 -18.97
C LEU A 320 1.09 -9.18 -20.19
N PRO A 321 0.71 -8.65 -21.36
CA PRO A 321 1.46 -8.79 -22.62
C PRO A 321 2.48 -7.64 -22.83
N HIS A 322 3.53 -7.60 -22.00
CA HIS A 322 4.47 -6.48 -21.89
C HIS A 322 5.76 -6.66 -22.71
N SER A 323 5.94 -7.81 -23.38
CA SER A 323 7.12 -8.06 -24.21
C SER A 323 7.04 -7.48 -25.63
N GLY A 324 5.83 -7.09 -26.07
CA GLY A 324 5.52 -6.70 -27.46
C GLY A 324 5.14 -7.88 -28.37
N ARG A 325 5.20 -9.13 -27.89
CA ARG A 325 4.79 -10.32 -28.65
C ARG A 325 3.28 -10.58 -28.54
N LEU A 326 2.67 -11.08 -29.62
CA LEU A 326 1.30 -11.61 -29.59
C LEU A 326 1.18 -12.71 -28.51
N VAL A 327 0.23 -12.55 -27.60
CA VAL A 327 -0.16 -13.60 -26.65
C VAL A 327 -1.46 -14.24 -27.12
N ALA A 328 -1.45 -15.54 -27.41
CA ALA A 328 -2.63 -16.29 -27.83
C ALA A 328 -2.91 -17.46 -26.87
N ALA A 329 -4.17 -17.62 -26.48
CA ALA A 329 -4.65 -18.68 -25.58
C ALA A 329 -5.96 -19.29 -26.13
N LEU A 330 -6.03 -20.61 -26.18
CA LEU A 330 -7.17 -21.37 -26.70
C LEU A 330 -7.51 -22.51 -25.74
N GLY A 331 -8.76 -22.60 -25.29
CA GLY A 331 -9.24 -23.71 -24.46
C GLY A 331 -8.61 -23.77 -23.06
N VAL A 332 -8.15 -22.64 -22.51
CA VAL A 332 -7.47 -22.59 -21.21
C VAL A 332 -8.18 -21.65 -20.24
N HIS A 333 -8.15 -22.04 -18.96
CA HIS A 333 -8.94 -21.44 -17.90
C HIS A 333 -8.08 -21.23 -16.66
N ASP A 334 -8.39 -20.22 -15.85
CA ASP A 334 -7.75 -20.01 -14.54
C ASP A 334 -6.22 -19.91 -14.60
N LEU A 335 -5.66 -19.23 -15.61
CA LEU A 335 -4.21 -18.99 -15.73
C LEU A 335 -3.84 -17.53 -15.54
N VAL A 336 -2.66 -17.33 -14.98
CA VAL A 336 -1.91 -16.07 -15.04
C VAL A 336 -0.84 -16.22 -16.11
N ILE A 337 -0.79 -15.28 -17.06
CA ILE A 337 0.19 -15.23 -18.15
C ILE A 337 0.85 -13.86 -18.12
N VAL A 338 2.11 -13.79 -17.72
CA VAL A 338 2.89 -12.56 -17.66
C VAL A 338 4.06 -12.67 -18.61
N ASP A 339 4.03 -11.87 -19.66
CA ASP A 339 5.01 -11.87 -20.72
C ASP A 339 5.79 -10.55 -20.69
N THR A 340 6.99 -10.55 -20.12
CA THR A 340 7.93 -9.42 -20.13
C THR A 340 9.00 -9.64 -21.23
N PRO A 341 9.80 -8.62 -21.57
CA PRO A 341 10.83 -8.76 -22.61
C PRO A 341 11.82 -9.91 -22.39
N ASP A 342 12.12 -10.22 -21.12
CA ASP A 342 13.14 -11.18 -20.68
C ASP A 342 12.57 -12.47 -20.07
N VAL A 343 11.30 -12.48 -19.65
CA VAL A 343 10.67 -13.60 -18.95
C VAL A 343 9.22 -13.80 -19.39
N LEU A 344 8.86 -15.06 -19.68
CA LEU A 344 7.47 -15.50 -19.72
C LEU A 344 7.20 -16.31 -18.44
N MET A 345 6.19 -15.89 -17.67
CA MET A 345 5.69 -16.63 -16.53
C MET A 345 4.25 -17.05 -16.78
N VAL A 346 4.00 -18.34 -16.61
CA VAL A 346 2.65 -18.91 -16.66
C VAL A 346 2.43 -19.69 -15.39
N CYS A 347 1.34 -19.44 -14.68
CA CYS A 347 0.95 -20.25 -13.54
C CYS A 347 -0.57 -20.41 -13.46
N ASP A 348 -0.98 -21.46 -12.77
CA ASP A 348 -2.35 -21.59 -12.27
C ASP A 348 -2.67 -20.37 -11.39
N ARG A 349 -3.83 -19.76 -11.62
CA ARG A 349 -4.27 -18.55 -10.91
C ARG A 349 -4.39 -18.79 -9.41
N ALA A 350 -4.82 -19.98 -8.96
CA ALA A 350 -4.88 -20.32 -7.54
C ALA A 350 -3.49 -20.41 -6.88
N LYS A 351 -2.43 -20.55 -7.67
CA LYS A 351 -1.04 -20.59 -7.20
C LYS A 351 -0.31 -19.25 -7.34
N ALA A 352 -1.00 -18.14 -7.63
CA ALA A 352 -0.36 -16.84 -7.82
C ALA A 352 0.50 -16.39 -6.60
N GLN A 353 0.09 -16.71 -5.38
CA GLN A 353 0.85 -16.44 -4.15
C GLN A 353 2.21 -17.18 -4.11
N ASP A 354 2.31 -18.34 -4.78
CA ASP A 354 3.50 -19.19 -4.81
C ASP A 354 4.57 -18.73 -5.80
N VAL A 355 4.32 -17.71 -6.62
CA VAL A 355 5.31 -17.12 -7.54
C VAL A 355 6.62 -16.73 -6.82
N ARG A 356 6.53 -16.34 -5.53
CA ARG A 356 7.70 -16.07 -4.68
C ARG A 356 8.70 -17.24 -4.60
N ARG A 357 8.24 -18.48 -4.79
CA ARG A 357 9.09 -19.68 -4.79
C ARG A 357 9.99 -19.72 -6.03
N LEU A 358 9.51 -19.22 -7.17
CA LEU A 358 10.32 -19.10 -8.38
C LEU A 358 11.43 -18.05 -8.19
N VAL A 359 11.10 -16.91 -7.57
CA VAL A 359 12.06 -15.86 -7.23
C VAL A 359 13.15 -16.39 -6.29
N ALA A 360 12.77 -17.11 -5.23
CA ALA A 360 13.73 -17.70 -4.29
C ALA A 360 14.68 -18.70 -5.00
N ARG A 361 14.13 -19.55 -5.87
CA ARG A 361 14.95 -20.50 -6.64
C ARG A 361 15.89 -19.79 -7.62
N LEU A 362 15.46 -18.73 -8.28
CA LEU A 362 16.33 -17.93 -9.15
C LEU A 362 17.48 -17.27 -8.38
N GLN A 363 17.27 -16.87 -7.12
CA GLN A 363 18.34 -16.37 -6.26
C GLN A 363 19.38 -17.46 -5.96
N GLU A 364 18.93 -18.67 -5.64
CA GLU A 364 19.80 -19.83 -5.40
C GLU A 364 20.59 -20.25 -6.64
N ASP A 365 19.94 -20.24 -7.81
CA ASP A 365 20.52 -20.65 -9.09
C ASP A 365 21.42 -19.56 -9.74
N GLY A 366 21.60 -18.40 -9.08
CA GLY A 366 22.42 -17.30 -9.59
C GLY A 366 21.80 -16.52 -10.76
N GLY A 367 20.48 -16.63 -10.94
CA GLY A 367 19.69 -15.98 -11.99
C GLY A 367 19.45 -14.48 -11.77
N SER A 368 20.42 -13.73 -11.23
CA SER A 368 20.28 -12.34 -10.80
C SER A 368 19.77 -11.38 -11.87
N ARG A 369 20.06 -11.67 -13.15
CA ARG A 369 19.56 -10.87 -14.29
C ARG A 369 18.03 -10.87 -14.43
N TYR A 370 17.33 -11.81 -13.79
CA TYR A 370 15.88 -11.98 -13.88
C TYR A 370 15.14 -11.54 -12.61
N LEU A 371 15.82 -10.93 -11.62
CA LEU A 371 15.27 -10.62 -10.29
C LEU A 371 14.94 -9.15 -10.08
#